data_AF-A0A9X8N5N8-F1
#
_entry.id   AF-A0A9X8N5N8-F1
#
_cell.length_a   1.000
_cell.length_b   1.000
_cell.length_c   1.000
_cell.angle_alpha   90.00
_cell.angle_beta   90.00
_cell.angle_gamma   90.00
#
_symmetry.space_group_name_H-M   'P 1'
#
loop_
_entity.id
_entity.type
_entity.pdbx_description
1 polymer ?
#
loop_
_entity_poly.entity_id
_entity_poly.type
_entity_poly.pdbx_seq_one_letter_code
_entity_poly.pdbx_strand_id
1 'polypeptide(L)'
;MATVQLELPIAAIRQPENPGGKLTIQERFEAFHQLNPWILKHLERLTGDCVERGLKRIGIGMLFEVLRWQYGLATRGEPWKLNNDYRSRYARRLIELHPEWSPLFETRKIHTA
;
A
#
# COMPACT_ATOMS: atom_id res chain seq x y z
N MET A 1 2.42 -4.03 -26.85
CA MET A 1 2.50 -4.37 -25.41
C MET A 1 1.87 -3.21 -24.68
N ALA A 2 0.63 -3.35 -24.21
CA ALA A 2 -0.16 -2.24 -23.70
C ALA A 2 0.47 -1.65 -22.42
N THR A 3 0.88 -0.41 -22.48
CA THR A 3 1.12 0.45 -21.31
C THR A 3 -0.23 0.60 -20.60
N VAL A 4 -0.44 -0.17 -19.52
CA VAL A 4 -1.60 0.00 -18.63
C VAL A 4 -1.36 1.26 -17.81
N GLN A 5 -1.66 2.39 -18.43
CA GLN A 5 -1.55 3.71 -17.84
C GLN A 5 -2.80 3.96 -16.99
N LEU A 6 -2.68 3.79 -15.67
CA LEU A 6 -3.35 4.60 -14.63
C LEU A 6 -4.85 4.94 -14.86
N GLU A 7 -5.76 3.96 -14.78
CA GLU A 7 -7.21 4.27 -14.72
C GLU A 7 -7.76 4.35 -13.29
N LEU A 8 -6.98 3.98 -12.26
CA LEU A 8 -7.45 4.13 -10.89
C LEU A 8 -7.33 5.60 -10.46
N PRO A 9 -8.43 6.22 -9.98
CA PRO A 9 -8.38 7.61 -9.56
C PRO A 9 -7.50 7.76 -8.32
N ILE A 10 -6.48 8.60 -8.43
CA ILE A 10 -5.68 9.05 -7.29
C ILE A 10 -6.41 10.23 -6.65
N ALA A 11 -6.70 10.11 -5.35
CA ALA A 11 -7.35 11.15 -4.56
C ALA A 11 -6.43 11.66 -3.45
N ALA A 12 -6.68 12.88 -2.97
CA ALA A 12 -5.90 13.46 -1.88
C ALA A 12 -5.92 12.55 -0.64
N ILE A 13 -4.76 12.36 0.00
CA ILE A 13 -4.64 11.53 1.20
C ILE A 13 -5.34 12.22 2.38
N ARG A 14 -6.36 11.56 2.92
CA ARG A 14 -7.12 11.99 4.10
C ARG A 14 -6.55 11.35 5.37
N GLN A 15 -6.52 12.10 6.47
CA GLN A 15 -6.06 11.60 7.77
C GLN A 15 -7.26 11.41 8.71
N PRO A 16 -7.34 10.29 9.45
CA PRO A 16 -8.34 10.16 10.50
C PRO A 16 -7.99 11.07 11.68
N GLU A 17 -9.02 11.54 12.38
CA GLU A 17 -8.84 12.20 13.67
C GLU A 17 -8.33 11.20 14.71
N ASN A 18 -7.44 11.64 15.61
CA ASN A 18 -6.91 10.82 16.69
C ASN A 18 -7.01 11.56 18.03
N PRO A 19 -8.23 11.76 18.56
CA PRO A 19 -8.42 12.50 19.81
C PRO A 19 -7.72 11.76 20.96
N GLY A 20 -6.66 12.37 21.49
CA GLY A 20 -5.94 11.91 22.68
C GLY A 20 -4.94 10.77 22.49
N GLY A 21 -4.62 10.36 21.26
CA GLY A 21 -3.53 9.41 21.00
C GLY A 21 -3.75 7.98 21.52
N LYS A 22 -4.98 7.64 21.94
CA LYS A 22 -5.30 6.37 22.61
C LYS A 22 -5.49 5.18 21.66
N LEU A 23 -5.58 5.43 20.35
CA LEU A 23 -5.82 4.37 19.36
C LEU A 23 -4.56 3.53 19.11
N THR A 24 -4.75 2.21 19.03
CA THR A 24 -3.73 1.26 18.60
C THR A 24 -3.34 1.51 17.13
N ILE A 25 -2.17 1.00 16.72
CA ILE A 25 -1.73 1.11 15.31
C ILE A 25 -2.74 0.43 14.36
N GLN A 26 -3.42 -0.64 14.82
CA GLN A 26 -4.44 -1.33 14.02
C GLN A 26 -5.68 -0.46 13.82
N GLU A 27 -6.22 0.15 14.88
CA GLU A 27 -7.39 1.04 14.77
C GLU A 27 -7.08 2.28 13.93
N ARG A 28 -5.90 2.86 14.12
CA ARG A 28 -5.43 3.99 13.29
C ARG A 28 -5.32 3.60 11.81
N PHE A 29 -4.81 2.40 11.53
CA PHE A 29 -4.75 1.89 10.17
C PHE A 29 -6.13 1.70 9.56
N GLU A 30 -7.06 1.09 10.30
CA GLU A 30 -8.41 0.83 9.79
C GLU A 30 -9.14 2.15 9.46
N ALA A 31 -9.10 3.11 10.39
CA ALA A 31 -9.66 4.44 10.15
C ALA A 31 -9.01 5.15 8.95
N PHE A 32 -7.68 5.04 8.82
CA PHE A 32 -6.95 5.57 7.67
C PHE A 32 -7.33 4.88 6.36
N HIS A 33 -7.45 3.55 6.36
CA HIS A 33 -7.79 2.75 5.19
C HIS A 33 -9.21 3.06 4.70
N GLN A 34 -10.18 3.18 5.61
CA GLN A 34 -11.56 3.55 5.30
C GLN A 34 -11.67 4.92 4.62
N LEU A 35 -10.82 5.87 5.00
CA LEU A 35 -10.75 7.20 4.38
C LEU A 35 -10.01 7.20 3.04
N ASN A 36 -9.14 6.21 2.78
CA ASN A 36 -8.29 6.13 1.61
C ASN A 36 -8.33 4.73 0.94
N PRO A 37 -9.51 4.21 0.56
CA PRO A 37 -9.62 2.86 0.01
C PRO A 37 -8.89 2.71 -1.34
N TRP A 38 -8.67 3.82 -2.05
CA TRP A 38 -7.94 3.85 -3.32
C TRP A 38 -6.49 3.38 -3.19
N ILE A 39 -5.85 3.54 -2.02
CA ILE A 39 -4.48 3.10 -1.78
C ILE A 39 -4.38 1.58 -1.91
N LEU A 40 -5.28 0.84 -1.26
CA LEU A 40 -5.28 -0.62 -1.34
C LEU A 40 -5.46 -1.10 -2.78
N LYS A 41 -6.41 -0.52 -3.51
CA LYS A 41 -6.68 -0.86 -4.91
C LYS A 41 -5.46 -0.65 -5.81
N HIS A 42 -4.70 0.43 -5.58
CA HIS A 42 -3.46 0.67 -6.33
C HIS A 42 -2.37 -0.35 -5.97
N LEU A 43 -2.20 -0.65 -4.68
CA LEU A 43 -1.23 -1.65 -4.24
C LEU A 43 -1.54 -3.05 -4.78
N GLU A 44 -2.83 -3.40 -4.84
CA GLU A 44 -3.34 -4.63 -5.44
C GLU A 44 -3.02 -4.67 -6.93
N ARG A 45 -3.31 -3.60 -7.68
CA ARG A 45 -2.97 -3.51 -9.11
C ARG A 45 -1.46 -3.62 -9.36
N LEU A 46 -0.65 -2.88 -8.61
CA LEU A 46 0.81 -2.93 -8.72
C LEU A 46 1.34 -4.34 -8.41
N THR A 47 0.73 -5.02 -7.44
CA THR A 47 1.09 -6.40 -7.11
C THR A 47 0.75 -7.35 -8.26
N GLY A 48 -0.46 -7.25 -8.83
CA GLY A 48 -0.86 -8.00 -10.02
C GLY A 48 0.09 -7.79 -11.20
N ASP A 49 0.45 -6.54 -11.48
CA ASP A 49 1.42 -6.22 -12.54
C ASP A 49 2.80 -6.85 -12.29
N CYS A 50 3.24 -6.95 -11.03
CA CYS A 50 4.48 -7.66 -10.68
C CYS A 50 4.35 -9.18 -10.94
N VAL A 51 3.21 -9.77 -10.60
CA VAL A 51 2.92 -11.19 -10.81
C VAL A 51 2.90 -11.53 -12.29
N GLU A 52 2.19 -10.73 -13.10
CA GLU A 52 2.12 -10.91 -14.56
C GLU A 52 3.51 -10.83 -15.22
N ARG A 53 4.39 -9.98 -14.68
CA ARG A 53 5.80 -9.86 -15.11
C ARG A 53 6.71 -10.98 -14.60
N GLY A 54 6.17 -11.93 -13.83
CA GLY A 54 6.89 -13.09 -13.34
C GLY A 54 7.81 -12.82 -12.14
N LEU A 55 7.65 -11.68 -11.45
CA LEU A 55 8.43 -11.41 -10.24
C LEU A 55 8.12 -12.47 -9.18
N LYS A 56 9.16 -12.98 -8.55
CA LYS A 56 9.05 -14.01 -7.50
C LYS A 56 9.02 -13.44 -6.09
N ARG A 57 9.43 -12.17 -5.94
CA ARG A 57 9.59 -11.50 -4.65
C ARG A 57 9.29 -10.01 -4.80
N ILE A 58 8.49 -9.47 -3.89
CA ILE A 58 8.13 -8.06 -3.83
C ILE A 58 8.14 -7.56 -2.39
N GLY A 59 8.61 -6.34 -2.20
CA GLY A 59 8.54 -5.65 -0.92
C GLY A 59 7.38 -4.66 -0.91
N ILE A 60 6.56 -4.65 0.14
CA ILE A 60 5.50 -3.64 0.27
C ILE A 60 6.05 -2.21 0.27
N GLY A 61 7.30 -2.01 0.74
CA GLY A 61 7.98 -0.73 0.65
C GLY A 61 8.23 -0.27 -0.79
N MET A 62 8.59 -1.19 -1.70
CA MET A 62 8.75 -0.88 -3.12
C MET A 62 7.43 -0.39 -3.72
N LEU A 63 6.33 -1.09 -3.45
CA LEU A 63 5.00 -0.70 -3.94
C LEU A 63 4.60 0.69 -3.42
N PHE A 64 4.93 1.01 -2.17
CA PHE A 64 4.69 2.33 -1.60
C PHE A 64 5.49 3.43 -2.29
N GLU A 65 6.76 3.20 -2.63
CA GLU A 65 7.56 4.19 -3.34
C GLU A 65 7.06 4.40 -4.78
N VAL A 66 6.63 3.34 -5.46
CA VAL A 66 5.98 3.45 -6.78
C VAL A 66 4.70 4.26 -6.68
N LEU A 67 3.85 3.96 -5.68
CA LEU A 67 2.61 4.71 -5.46
C LEU A 67 2.89 6.18 -5.09
N ARG A 68 3.93 6.45 -4.31
CA ARG A 68 4.36 7.81 -3.96
C ARG A 68 4.77 8.60 -5.20
N TRP A 69 5.51 7.98 -6.11
CA TRP A 69 5.88 8.59 -7.38
C TRP A 69 4.65 8.88 -8.25
N GLN A 70 3.73 7.92 -8.39
CA GLN A 70 2.47 8.10 -9.12
C GLN A 70 1.62 9.22 -8.52
N TYR A 71 1.54 9.30 -7.18
CA TYR A 71 0.83 10.35 -6.47
C TYR A 71 1.42 11.74 -6.76
N GLY A 72 2.76 11.85 -6.77
CA GLY A 72 3.44 13.11 -7.10
C GLY A 72 3.22 13.58 -8.53
N LEU A 73 3.00 12.65 -9.48
CA LEU A 73 2.62 13.00 -10.85
C LEU A 73 1.16 13.42 -10.98
N ALA A 74 0.26 12.79 -10.21
CA ALA A 74 -1.18 13.04 -10.29
C ALA A 74 -1.64 14.28 -9.52
N THR A 75 -0.88 14.71 -8.51
CA THR A 75 -1.27 15.80 -7.61
C THR A 75 -0.41 17.04 -7.80
N ARG A 76 -0.99 18.23 -7.57
CA ARG A 76 -0.29 19.51 -7.70
C ARG A 76 0.27 19.98 -6.36
N GLY A 77 1.27 19.26 -5.85
CA GLY A 77 1.97 19.64 -4.61
C GLY A 77 1.26 19.21 -3.32
N GLU A 78 0.32 18.28 -3.41
CA GLU A 78 -0.27 17.68 -2.20
C GLU A 78 0.79 16.84 -1.46
N PRO A 79 0.88 16.95 -0.13
CA PRO A 79 1.89 16.22 0.62
C PRO A 79 1.56 14.74 0.71
N TRP A 80 2.53 13.89 0.37
CA TRP A 80 2.45 12.46 0.64
C TRP A 80 2.51 12.18 2.15
N LYS A 81 1.36 11.87 2.75
CA LYS A 81 1.21 11.62 4.20
C LYS A 81 0.81 10.18 4.53
N LEU A 82 1.47 9.20 3.91
CA LEU A 82 1.24 7.78 4.22
C LEU A 82 2.21 7.30 5.31
N ASN A 83 1.69 6.80 6.43
CA ASN A 83 2.52 6.28 7.52
C ASN A 83 3.18 4.94 7.15
N ASN A 84 4.49 4.84 7.37
CA ASN A 84 5.27 3.63 7.15
C ASN A 84 4.81 2.44 8.01
N ASP A 85 4.24 2.68 9.19
CA ASP A 85 3.71 1.61 10.07
C ASP A 85 2.55 0.83 9.41
N TYR A 86 1.89 1.44 8.42
CA TYR A 86 0.79 0.83 7.69
C TYR A 86 1.25 -0.13 6.60
N ARG A 87 2.53 -0.08 6.18
CA ARG A 87 3.09 -0.99 5.17
C ARG A 87 2.81 -2.45 5.51
N SER A 88 3.15 -2.88 6.74
CA SER A 88 2.92 -4.26 7.17
C SER A 88 1.44 -4.68 7.16
N ARG A 89 0.52 -3.73 7.38
CA ARG A 89 -0.93 -3.98 7.42
C ARG A 89 -1.50 -4.08 6.02
N TYR A 90 -1.08 -3.21 5.11
CA TYR A 90 -1.43 -3.33 3.69
C TYR A 90 -0.90 -4.64 3.09
N ALA A 91 0.33 -5.06 3.43
CA ALA A 91 0.85 -6.35 2.99
C ALA A 91 -0.03 -7.52 3.47
N ARG A 92 -0.40 -7.55 4.76
CA ARG A 92 -1.32 -8.57 5.28
C ARG A 92 -2.68 -8.52 4.58
N ARG A 93 -3.23 -7.33 4.36
CA ARG A 93 -4.52 -7.15 3.68
C ARG A 93 -4.50 -7.67 2.24
N LEU A 94 -3.41 -7.46 1.52
CA LEU A 94 -3.23 -8.01 0.16
C LEU A 94 -3.18 -9.53 0.18
N ILE A 95 -2.50 -10.14 1.16
CA ILE A 95 -2.43 -11.60 1.32
C ILE A 95 -3.78 -12.18 1.77
N GLU A 96 -4.54 -11.47 2.62
CA GLU A 96 -5.90 -11.87 3.01
C GLU A 96 -6.84 -11.92 1.80
N LEU A 97 -6.71 -10.95 0.89
CA LEU A 97 -7.52 -10.87 -0.33
C LEU A 97 -7.05 -11.83 -1.42
N HIS A 98 -5.73 -12.05 -1.51
CA HIS A 98 -5.07 -12.92 -2.49
C HIS A 98 -4.08 -13.85 -1.78
N PRO A 99 -4.55 -14.95 -1.17
CA PRO A 99 -3.68 -15.88 -0.43
C PRO A 99 -2.52 -16.43 -1.26
N GLU A 100 -2.70 -16.56 -2.58
CA GLU A 100 -1.68 -16.97 -3.54
C GLU A 100 -0.49 -16.01 -3.63
N TRP A 101 -0.63 -14.76 -3.17
CA TRP A 101 0.46 -13.79 -3.12
C TRP A 101 1.31 -13.92 -1.85
N SER A 102 0.92 -14.76 -0.89
CA SER A 102 1.71 -14.96 0.34
C SER A 102 3.19 -15.30 0.08
N PRO A 103 3.57 -16.13 -0.91
CA PRO A 103 4.98 -16.42 -1.18
C PRO A 103 5.75 -15.26 -1.83
N LEU A 104 5.05 -14.26 -2.41
CA LEU A 104 5.67 -13.11 -3.07
C LEU A 104 6.15 -12.07 -2.08
N PHE A 105 5.40 -11.84 -1.00
CA PHE A 105 5.75 -10.87 0.02
C PHE A 105 6.75 -11.46 1.00
N GLU A 106 7.99 -10.97 0.97
CA GLU A 106 8.95 -11.32 2.02
C GLU A 106 8.52 -10.67 3.34
N THR A 107 7.83 -11.43 4.20
CA THR A 107 7.83 -11.10 5.62
C THR A 107 9.25 -11.35 6.11
N ARG A 108 10.02 -10.29 6.32
CA ARG A 108 11.39 -10.39 6.87
C ARG A 108 11.31 -11.29 8.11
N LYS A 109 11.81 -12.53 8.01
CA LYS A 109 12.08 -13.33 9.20
C LYS A 109 13.16 -12.56 9.92
N ILE A 110 12.84 -12.04 11.10
CA ILE A 110 13.86 -11.48 11.97
C ILE A 110 14.77 -12.66 12.29
N HIS A 111 15.96 -12.68 11.72
CA HIS A 111 16.98 -13.61 12.14
C HIS A 111 17.45 -13.14 13.52
N THR A 112 16.94 -13.77 14.57
CA THR A 112 17.57 -13.72 15.88
C THR A 112 18.87 -14.51 15.75
N ALA A 113 20.00 -13.81 15.83
CA ALA A 113 21.31 -14.41 16.01
C ALA A 113 21.50 -14.85 17.46
#